data_AF-L9XPB5-F1
#
_entry.id   AF-L9XPB5-F1
#
_cell.length_a   1.000
_cell.length_b   1.000
_cell.length_c   1.000
_cell.angle_alpha   90.00
_cell.angle_beta   90.00
_cell.angle_gamma   90.00
#
_symmetry.space_group_name_H-M   'P 1'
#
loop_
_entity.id
_entity.type
_entity.pdbx_description
1 polymer ?
#
loop_
_entity_poly.entity_id
_entity_poly.type
_entity_poly.pdbx_seq_one_letter_code
_entity_poly.pdbx_strand_id
1 'polypeptide(L)'
;MVHRLVLKLKQTAIVPDDTDSLFELFVLFRFIATIEDLRESTPQFQTIATDRQEVARFDGDQEIVLYHDNSARDRNLSFTAVPDDDKDSQSRTDRVQRVAKEVAGNYFNKEYQDHTGRPDVIVLEIISGDGDHEYLIVEVKNSANEDTIRRGIKETLEYLAFLRLNEEYVFGRDDKEYFGSGWNGLLVVQDLKRETASLEEQAESEIKILQAAELENQLVQVLERKL
;
A
#
# COMPACT_ATOMS: atom_id res chain seq x y z
N MET A 1 15.00 8.32 -18.22
CA MET A 1 13.93 8.21 -17.20
C MET A 1 13.02 9.44 -17.13
N VAL A 2 13.55 10.64 -16.84
CA VAL A 2 12.75 11.88 -16.64
C VAL A 2 11.80 12.20 -17.81
N HIS A 3 12.22 12.00 -19.06
CA HIS A 3 11.39 12.30 -20.24
C HIS A 3 10.18 11.35 -20.41
N ARG A 4 10.29 10.09 -19.95
CA ARG A 4 9.18 9.12 -19.96
C ARG A 4 8.16 9.43 -18.86
N LEU A 5 8.63 9.87 -17.70
CA LEU A 5 7.78 10.26 -16.56
C LEU A 5 6.90 11.47 -16.89
N VAL A 6 7.47 12.51 -17.52
CA VAL A 6 6.73 13.71 -17.94
C VAL A 6 5.66 13.41 -19.00
N LEU A 7 5.90 12.42 -19.88
CA LEU A 7 4.90 11.98 -20.85
C LEU A 7 3.75 11.19 -20.19
N LYS A 8 4.05 10.32 -19.21
CA LYS A 8 3.03 9.56 -18.46
C LYS A 8 2.15 10.48 -17.60
N LEU A 9 2.72 11.51 -16.94
CA LEU A 9 1.96 12.53 -16.20
C LEU A 9 0.94 13.29 -17.07
N LYS A 10 1.28 13.58 -18.34
CA LYS A 10 0.36 14.25 -19.27
C LYS A 10 -0.81 13.37 -19.71
N GLN A 11 -0.66 12.05 -19.65
CA GLN A 11 -1.69 11.09 -20.06
C GLN A 11 -2.67 10.75 -18.93
N THR A 12 -2.24 10.84 -17.66
CA THR A 12 -3.09 10.56 -16.49
C THR A 12 -3.86 11.78 -15.97
N ALA A 13 -3.59 12.99 -16.48
CA ALA A 13 -4.26 14.24 -16.12
C ALA A 13 -4.19 14.62 -14.62
N ILE A 14 -3.17 14.15 -13.89
CA ILE A 14 -2.94 14.57 -12.51
C ILE A 14 -2.05 15.80 -12.51
N VAL A 15 -2.58 16.92 -12.01
CA VAL A 15 -1.78 18.12 -11.72
C VAL A 15 -1.37 18.02 -10.25
N PRO A 16 -0.08 17.81 -9.93
CA PRO A 16 0.36 17.77 -8.55
C PRO A 16 0.33 19.17 -7.96
N ASP A 17 -0.33 19.32 -6.82
CA ASP A 17 -0.51 20.60 -6.14
C ASP A 17 0.59 20.90 -5.10
N ASP A 18 1.35 19.88 -4.68
CA ASP A 18 2.50 19.99 -3.75
C ASP A 18 3.56 18.89 -3.96
N THR A 19 4.61 18.93 -3.14
CA THR A 19 5.74 17.99 -3.19
C THR A 19 5.38 16.58 -2.72
N ASP A 20 4.37 16.44 -1.86
CA ASP A 20 3.96 15.15 -1.32
C ASP A 20 3.17 14.39 -2.39
N SER A 21 2.25 15.09 -3.06
CA SER A 21 1.55 14.63 -4.26
C SER A 21 2.52 14.21 -5.37
N LEU A 22 3.61 14.96 -5.60
CA LEU A 22 4.64 14.58 -6.57
C LEU A 22 5.35 13.28 -6.20
N PHE A 23 5.61 13.08 -4.91
CA PHE A 23 6.28 11.88 -4.42
C PHE A 23 5.38 10.65 -4.56
N GLU A 24 4.09 10.77 -4.23
CA GLU A 24 3.09 9.73 -4.47
C GLU A 24 2.99 9.33 -5.93
N LEU A 25 2.91 10.32 -6.84
CA LEU A 25 2.90 10.06 -8.28
C LEU A 25 4.16 9.36 -8.75
N PHE A 26 5.32 9.74 -8.21
CA PHE A 26 6.56 9.03 -8.48
C PHE A 26 6.44 7.54 -8.10
N VAL A 27 5.96 7.22 -6.90
CA VAL A 27 5.76 5.84 -6.43
C VAL A 27 4.78 5.09 -7.34
N LEU A 28 3.62 5.68 -7.64
CA LEU A 28 2.61 5.11 -8.53
C LEU A 28 3.19 4.75 -9.90
N PHE A 29 3.96 5.66 -10.52
CA PHE A 29 4.59 5.37 -11.81
C PHE A 29 5.72 4.35 -11.71
N ARG A 30 6.40 4.21 -10.56
CA ARG A 30 7.36 3.11 -10.33
C ARG A 30 6.63 1.77 -10.35
N PHE A 31 5.48 1.64 -9.70
CA PHE A 31 4.66 0.43 -9.78
C PHE A 31 4.25 0.10 -11.21
N ILE A 32 3.67 1.06 -11.93
CA ILE A 32 3.25 0.86 -13.32
C ILE A 32 4.41 0.41 -14.19
N ALA A 33 5.59 1.03 -14.05
CA ALA A 33 6.77 0.66 -14.83
C ALA A 33 7.27 -0.75 -14.48
N THR A 34 7.34 -1.11 -13.20
CA THR A 34 7.81 -2.44 -12.77
C THR A 34 6.85 -3.54 -13.22
N ILE A 35 5.53 -3.31 -13.19
CA ILE A 35 4.54 -4.29 -13.65
C ILE A 35 4.58 -4.44 -15.18
N GLU A 36 4.73 -3.33 -15.90
CA GLU A 36 4.93 -3.31 -17.36
C GLU A 36 6.14 -4.16 -17.76
N ASP A 37 7.26 -4.04 -17.03
CA ASP A 37 8.46 -4.83 -17.25
C ASP A 37 8.28 -6.32 -16.86
N LEU A 38 7.61 -6.60 -15.74
CA LEU A 38 7.36 -7.97 -15.25
C LEU A 38 6.41 -8.78 -16.15
N ARG A 39 5.37 -8.14 -16.68
CA ARG A 39 4.33 -8.80 -17.49
C ARG A 39 4.58 -8.70 -18.99
N GLU A 40 5.64 -7.99 -19.40
CA GLU A 40 5.91 -7.65 -20.80
C GLU A 40 4.67 -7.05 -21.51
N SER A 41 3.83 -6.30 -20.78
CA SER A 41 2.54 -5.82 -21.25
C SER A 41 2.36 -4.32 -21.01
N THR A 42 1.68 -3.64 -21.93
CA THR A 42 1.43 -2.20 -21.82
C THR A 42 0.13 -1.94 -21.06
N PRO A 43 0.12 -1.06 -20.04
CA PRO A 43 -1.09 -0.74 -19.31
C PRO A 43 -2.08 0.04 -20.18
N GLN A 44 -3.36 -0.20 -19.92
CA GLN A 44 -4.43 0.72 -20.30
C GLN A 44 -4.53 1.79 -19.22
N PHE A 45 -4.28 3.05 -19.58
CA PHE A 45 -4.46 4.17 -18.68
C PHE A 45 -5.90 4.67 -18.76
N GLN A 46 -6.52 4.93 -17.60
CA GLN A 46 -7.78 5.66 -17.54
C GLN A 46 -7.53 7.07 -17.00
N THR A 47 -8.22 8.05 -17.57
CA THR A 47 -8.21 9.41 -17.04
C THR A 47 -9.00 9.41 -15.74
N ILE A 48 -8.38 9.90 -14.66
CA ILE A 48 -9.05 10.05 -13.37
C ILE A 48 -10.17 11.07 -13.55
N ALA A 49 -11.42 10.60 -13.50
CA ALA A 49 -12.61 11.42 -13.47
C ALA A 49 -13.21 11.33 -12.05
N THR A 50 -14.10 12.26 -11.71
CA THR A 50 -14.67 12.42 -10.37
C THR A 50 -15.21 11.11 -9.76
N ASP A 51 -15.58 10.13 -10.60
CA ASP A 51 -16.13 8.81 -10.22
C ASP A 51 -15.39 7.60 -10.87
N ARG A 52 -14.16 7.80 -11.38
CA ARG A 52 -13.31 6.71 -11.92
C ARG A 52 -11.85 6.98 -11.56
N GLN A 53 -11.32 6.15 -10.66
CA GLN A 53 -10.00 6.37 -10.04
C GLN A 53 -9.02 5.21 -10.24
N GLU A 54 -9.36 4.32 -11.17
CA GLU A 54 -8.39 3.43 -11.80
C GLU A 54 -7.37 4.27 -12.56
N VAL A 55 -6.10 4.07 -12.25
CA VAL A 55 -4.98 4.75 -12.90
C VAL A 55 -4.48 3.94 -14.08
N ALA A 56 -4.34 2.63 -13.85
CA ALA A 56 -3.79 1.71 -14.84
C ALA A 56 -4.39 0.32 -14.64
N ARG A 57 -4.61 -0.36 -15.77
CA ARG A 57 -5.02 -1.77 -15.82
C ARG A 57 -4.11 -2.55 -16.76
N PHE A 58 -3.75 -3.76 -16.33
CA PHE A 58 -3.00 -4.73 -17.11
C PHE A 58 -3.89 -5.96 -17.28
N ASP A 59 -4.23 -6.28 -18.53
CA ASP A 59 -4.94 -7.52 -18.85
C ASP A 59 -3.97 -8.69 -18.96
N GLY A 60 -4.47 -9.91 -18.72
CA GLY A 60 -3.69 -11.15 -18.79
C GLY A 60 -4.46 -12.32 -18.17
N ASP A 61 -3.75 -13.41 -17.84
CA ASP A 61 -4.32 -14.54 -17.10
C ASP A 61 -4.79 -14.12 -15.69
N GLN A 62 -4.13 -13.11 -15.12
CA GLN A 62 -4.58 -12.34 -13.96
C GLN A 62 -4.67 -10.88 -14.38
N GLU A 63 -5.80 -10.24 -14.09
CA GLU A 63 -5.97 -8.80 -14.29
C GLU A 63 -5.35 -8.06 -13.11
N ILE A 64 -4.57 -7.00 -13.38
CA ILE A 64 -3.99 -6.14 -12.34
C ILE A 64 -4.54 -4.73 -12.52
N VAL A 65 -5.10 -4.17 -11.46
CA VAL A 65 -5.69 -2.83 -11.47
C VAL A 65 -5.08 -1.97 -10.36
N LEU A 66 -4.61 -0.76 -10.72
CA LEU A 66 -4.03 0.20 -9.78
C LEU A 66 -4.96 1.37 -9.53
N TYR A 67 -5.13 1.72 -8.26
CA TYR A 67 -5.92 2.84 -7.77
C TYR A 67 -5.06 3.79 -6.93
N HIS A 68 -5.38 5.09 -6.86
CA HIS A 68 -4.66 6.10 -6.06
C HIS A 68 -5.62 7.01 -5.26
N ASP A 69 -5.07 7.56 -4.17
CA ASP A 69 -5.51 8.75 -3.43
C ASP A 69 -6.62 8.53 -2.41
N ASN A 70 -7.88 8.32 -2.80
CA ASN A 70 -8.98 8.61 -1.85
C ASN A 70 -10.28 7.81 -2.01
N SER A 71 -10.37 6.89 -2.98
CA SER A 71 -11.69 6.50 -3.52
C SER A 71 -11.84 5.05 -3.96
N ALA A 72 -11.25 4.11 -3.22
CA ALA A 72 -11.55 2.69 -3.36
C ALA A 72 -13.08 2.36 -3.19
N ARG A 73 -13.88 3.35 -2.78
CA ARG A 73 -15.35 3.31 -2.65
C ARG A 73 -16.10 2.89 -3.92
N ASP A 74 -15.59 3.20 -5.12
CA ASP A 74 -16.26 2.82 -6.39
C ASP A 74 -16.31 1.29 -6.60
N ARG A 75 -15.51 0.54 -5.85
CA ARG A 75 -15.47 -0.93 -5.82
C ARG A 75 -16.05 -1.52 -4.52
N ASN A 76 -16.81 -0.72 -3.76
CA ASN A 76 -17.25 -1.07 -2.40
C ASN A 76 -16.11 -1.42 -1.44
N LEU A 77 -14.90 -0.91 -1.67
CA LEU A 77 -13.81 -1.07 -0.71
C LEU A 77 -13.99 -0.07 0.44
N SER A 78 -13.89 -0.59 1.67
CA SER A 78 -13.97 0.21 2.89
C SER A 78 -12.82 -0.17 3.82
N PHE A 79 -12.26 0.84 4.49
CA PHE A 79 -11.19 0.70 5.48
C PHE A 79 -11.65 1.13 6.88
N THR A 80 -12.96 1.26 7.08
CA THR A 80 -13.51 1.88 8.29
C THR A 80 -13.47 0.91 9.46
N ALA A 81 -12.79 1.31 10.53
CA ALA A 81 -12.90 0.62 11.81
C ALA A 81 -14.32 0.78 12.37
N VAL A 82 -15.04 -0.33 12.49
CA VAL A 82 -16.29 -0.41 13.27
C VAL A 82 -15.91 -0.98 14.64
N PRO A 83 -16.36 -0.39 15.75
CA PRO A 83 -16.12 -0.95 17.08
C PRO A 83 -16.62 -2.40 17.15
N ASP A 84 -15.78 -3.34 17.62
CA ASP A 84 -16.23 -4.69 17.96
C ASP A 84 -17.12 -4.62 19.21
N ASP A 85 -18.33 -5.17 19.12
CA ASP A 85 -19.26 -5.27 20.26
C ASP A 85 -18.86 -6.41 21.23
N ASP A 86 -17.93 -7.29 20.84
CA ASP A 86 -17.50 -8.45 21.61
C ASP A 86 -16.22 -8.18 22.44
N LYS A 87 -16.37 -8.24 23.77
CA LYS A 87 -15.37 -7.82 24.78
C LYS A 87 -14.33 -8.90 25.17
N ASP A 88 -14.40 -10.10 24.61
CA ASP A 88 -13.62 -11.26 25.10
C ASP A 88 -12.40 -11.63 24.22
N SER A 89 -12.14 -10.91 23.12
CA SER A 89 -10.90 -11.02 22.32
C SER A 89 -10.20 -9.66 22.24
N GLN A 90 -8.86 -9.62 22.08
CA GLN A 90 -8.19 -8.34 21.80
C GLN A 90 -8.84 -7.72 20.57
N SER A 91 -9.43 -6.52 20.70
CA SER A 91 -10.14 -5.90 19.59
C SER A 91 -9.19 -5.75 18.39
N ARG A 92 -9.71 -5.83 17.16
CA ARG A 92 -8.89 -5.66 15.95
C ARG A 92 -8.01 -4.40 16.02
N THR A 93 -8.55 -3.34 16.65
CA THR A 93 -7.84 -2.10 16.98
C THR A 93 -6.66 -2.29 17.94
N ASP A 94 -6.82 -3.05 19.03
CA ASP A 94 -5.71 -3.34 19.97
C ASP A 94 -4.59 -4.12 19.30
N ARG A 95 -4.95 -5.05 18.40
CA ARG A 95 -3.97 -5.80 17.61
C ARG A 95 -3.15 -4.89 16.70
N VAL A 96 -3.82 -3.98 15.98
CA VAL A 96 -3.16 -2.96 15.12
C VAL A 96 -2.12 -2.17 15.93
N GLN A 97 -2.49 -1.63 17.09
CA GLN A 97 -1.59 -0.79 17.89
C GLN A 97 -0.33 -1.53 18.30
N ARG A 98 -0.49 -2.78 18.80
CA ARG A 98 0.63 -3.61 19.21
C ARG A 98 1.55 -3.94 18.04
N VAL A 99 0.99 -4.38 16.91
CA VAL A 99 1.78 -4.74 15.72
C VAL A 99 2.47 -3.53 15.13
N ALA A 100 1.82 -2.36 15.11
CA ALA A 100 2.43 -1.12 14.64
C ALA A 100 3.67 -0.75 15.48
N LYS A 101 3.59 -0.92 16.81
CA LYS A 101 4.74 -0.72 17.69
C LYS A 101 5.86 -1.73 17.41
N GLU A 102 5.54 -3.01 17.20
CA GLU A 102 6.51 -4.06 16.88
C GLU A 102 7.21 -3.81 15.54
N VAL A 103 6.46 -3.51 14.48
CA VAL A 103 7.01 -3.23 13.14
C VAL A 103 7.89 -1.98 13.16
N ALA A 104 7.41 -0.88 13.75
CA ALA A 104 8.21 0.34 13.90
C ALA A 104 9.46 0.09 14.73
N GLY A 105 9.33 -0.71 15.78
CA GLY A 105 10.45 -1.04 16.65
C GLY A 105 11.51 -1.89 15.98
N ASN A 106 11.13 -2.85 15.14
CA ASN A 106 12.08 -3.65 14.35
C ASN A 106 12.72 -2.80 13.25
N TYR A 107 11.95 -1.96 12.55
CA TYR A 107 12.46 -1.14 11.46
C TYR A 107 13.47 -0.09 11.94
N PHE A 108 13.23 0.52 13.11
CA PHE A 108 14.10 1.55 13.70
C PHE A 108 14.99 1.07 14.85
N ASN A 109 14.87 -0.20 15.28
CA ASN A 109 15.52 -0.79 16.46
C ASN A 109 15.22 -0.07 17.80
N LYS A 110 13.95 0.28 18.12
CA LYS A 110 13.55 1.08 19.32
C LYS A 110 12.08 0.86 19.79
N GLU A 111 11.64 1.46 20.91
CA GLU A 111 10.25 1.36 21.44
C GLU A 111 9.47 2.70 21.44
N TYR A 112 8.14 2.68 21.22
CA TYR A 112 7.31 3.89 20.99
C TYR A 112 5.83 3.84 21.51
N GLN A 113 5.08 4.95 21.30
CA GLN A 113 3.64 5.19 21.63
C GLN A 113 2.87 5.99 20.53
N ASP A 114 1.52 5.94 20.51
CA ASP A 114 0.69 6.03 19.26
C ASP A 114 -0.35 7.17 19.13
N HIS A 115 -0.81 7.44 17.87
CA HIS A 115 -1.97 8.31 17.43
C HIS A 115 -2.54 7.84 16.04
N THR A 116 -3.73 8.29 15.55
CA THR A 116 -4.46 7.81 14.32
C THR A 116 -4.88 8.91 13.31
N GLY A 117 -5.01 8.61 11.98
CA GLY A 117 -5.34 9.53 10.86
C GLY A 117 -6.06 8.91 9.61
N ARG A 118 -6.35 9.69 8.55
CA ARG A 118 -7.14 9.37 7.31
C ARG A 118 -6.23 8.86 6.15
N PRO A 119 -6.72 8.06 5.15
CA PRO A 119 -5.88 7.42 4.11
C PRO A 119 -5.49 8.28 2.91
N ASP A 120 -4.22 8.15 2.50
CA ASP A 120 -3.62 8.59 1.24
C ASP A 120 -2.86 7.38 0.61
N VAL A 121 -3.60 6.43 0.01
CA VAL A 121 -3.08 5.08 -0.37
C VAL A 121 -3.09 4.80 -1.87
N ILE A 122 -2.16 3.96 -2.33
CA ILE A 122 -2.22 3.26 -3.61
C ILE A 122 -2.73 1.84 -3.35
N VAL A 123 -3.71 1.38 -4.12
CA VAL A 123 -4.24 0.01 -4.02
C VAL A 123 -3.96 -0.72 -5.32
N LEU A 124 -3.31 -1.87 -5.21
CA LEU A 124 -3.12 -2.81 -6.31
C LEU A 124 -4.05 -4.00 -6.08
N GLU A 125 -5.04 -4.15 -6.96
CA GLU A 125 -5.98 -5.26 -7.00
C GLU A 125 -5.53 -6.26 -8.06
N ILE A 126 -5.47 -7.54 -7.69
CA ILE A 126 -5.13 -8.66 -8.57
C ILE A 126 -6.35 -9.55 -8.65
N ILE A 127 -6.87 -9.76 -9.85
CA ILE A 127 -8.08 -10.55 -10.11
C ILE A 127 -7.67 -11.79 -10.88
N SER A 128 -7.82 -12.94 -10.23
CA SER A 128 -7.54 -14.25 -10.84
C SER A 128 -8.65 -14.65 -11.81
N GLY A 129 -8.36 -15.53 -12.77
CA GLY A 129 -9.31 -15.96 -13.80
C GLY A 129 -10.56 -16.69 -13.26
N ASP A 130 -10.53 -17.15 -12.01
CA ASP A 130 -11.66 -17.72 -11.26
C ASP A 130 -12.49 -16.68 -10.49
N GLY A 131 -12.06 -15.42 -10.49
CA GLY A 131 -12.74 -14.30 -9.83
C GLY A 131 -12.26 -14.04 -8.40
N ASP A 132 -11.19 -14.68 -7.93
CA ASP A 132 -10.59 -14.39 -6.64
C ASP A 132 -9.81 -13.06 -6.68
N HIS A 133 -9.94 -12.27 -5.60
CA HIS A 133 -9.31 -10.96 -5.47
C HIS A 133 -8.19 -10.99 -4.42
N GLU A 134 -7.01 -10.51 -4.80
CA GLU A 134 -5.90 -10.23 -3.88
C GLU A 134 -5.53 -8.74 -3.91
N TYR A 135 -5.10 -8.20 -2.77
CA TYR A 135 -4.81 -6.78 -2.61
C TYR A 135 -3.41 -6.54 -2.05
N LEU A 136 -2.71 -5.57 -2.62
CA LEU A 136 -1.55 -4.91 -2.03
C LEU A 136 -1.92 -3.44 -1.75
N ILE A 137 -1.88 -3.07 -0.47
CA ILE A 137 -2.12 -1.72 0.01
C ILE A 137 -0.78 -1.01 0.22
N VAL A 138 -0.64 0.16 -0.38
CA VAL A 138 0.59 0.93 -0.32
C VAL A 138 0.32 2.30 0.30
N GLU A 139 1.01 2.60 1.38
CA GLU A 139 1.03 3.92 2.01
C GLU A 139 2.30 4.65 1.58
N VAL A 140 2.20 5.96 1.34
CA VAL A 140 3.35 6.76 0.90
C VAL A 140 3.56 7.96 1.82
N LYS A 141 4.77 8.10 2.38
CA LYS A 141 5.14 9.25 3.21
C LYS A 141 6.39 9.91 2.65
N ASN A 142 6.24 11.13 2.12
CA ASN A 142 7.36 11.98 1.74
C ASN A 142 8.05 12.63 2.97
N SER A 143 8.56 11.80 3.88
CA SER A 143 9.15 12.27 5.13
C SER A 143 10.21 11.32 5.66
N ALA A 144 11.35 11.90 6.06
CA ALA A 144 12.38 11.22 6.84
C ALA A 144 12.14 11.30 8.36
N ASN A 145 11.01 11.89 8.79
CA ASN A 145 10.67 12.01 10.21
C ASN A 145 10.15 10.68 10.76
N GLU A 146 10.80 10.18 11.82
CA GLU A 146 10.52 8.89 12.45
C GLU A 146 9.08 8.77 12.98
N ASP A 147 8.50 9.85 13.53
CA ASP A 147 7.11 9.86 13.99
C ASP A 147 6.12 9.83 12.83
N THR A 148 6.44 10.48 11.70
CA THR A 148 5.63 10.40 10.47
C THR A 148 5.66 8.97 9.90
N ILE A 149 6.83 8.35 9.86
CA ILE A 149 6.97 6.97 9.36
C ILE A 149 6.25 5.99 10.28
N ARG A 150 6.39 6.12 11.61
CA ARG A 150 5.63 5.30 12.58
C ARG A 150 4.12 5.41 12.36
N ARG A 151 3.63 6.62 12.08
CA ARG A 151 2.22 6.83 11.76
C ARG A 151 1.84 6.13 10.45
N GLY A 152 2.66 6.21 9.42
CA GLY A 152 2.46 5.49 8.16
C GLY A 152 2.42 3.96 8.33
N ILE A 153 3.27 3.40 9.20
CA ILE A 153 3.25 1.95 9.53
C ILE A 153 1.89 1.58 10.10
N LYS A 154 1.43 2.34 11.08
CA LYS A 154 0.14 2.12 11.73
C LYS A 154 -1.02 2.29 10.75
N GLU A 155 -1.02 3.35 9.97
CA GLU A 155 -2.04 3.62 8.94
C GLU A 155 -2.13 2.45 7.96
N THR A 156 -0.99 1.95 7.46
CA THR A 156 -0.94 0.76 6.57
C THR A 156 -1.57 -0.47 7.23
N LEU A 157 -1.24 -0.74 8.49
CA LEU A 157 -1.81 -1.86 9.25
C LEU A 157 -3.30 -1.69 9.52
N GLU A 158 -3.77 -0.47 9.78
CA GLU A 158 -5.20 -0.15 9.90
C GLU A 158 -5.91 -0.44 8.59
N TYR A 159 -5.34 -0.06 7.44
CA TYR A 159 -5.95 -0.35 6.14
C TYR A 159 -6.06 -1.84 5.87
N LEU A 160 -5.02 -2.62 6.13
CA LEU A 160 -5.10 -4.07 6.00
C LEU A 160 -6.14 -4.68 6.93
N ALA A 161 -6.08 -4.33 8.22
CA ALA A 161 -6.98 -4.86 9.22
C ALA A 161 -8.45 -4.56 8.89
N PHE A 162 -8.75 -3.37 8.37
CA PHE A 162 -10.12 -2.95 8.14
C PHE A 162 -10.56 -3.02 6.68
N LEU A 163 -9.73 -3.56 5.78
CA LEU A 163 -10.09 -3.74 4.37
C LEU A 163 -11.30 -4.66 4.24
N ARG A 164 -12.36 -4.12 3.64
CA ARG A 164 -13.58 -4.84 3.31
C ARG A 164 -13.91 -4.69 1.83
N LEU A 165 -14.40 -5.76 1.24
CA LEU A 165 -15.01 -5.79 -0.09
C LEU A 165 -16.46 -6.24 0.08
N ASN A 166 -17.42 -5.44 -0.41
CA ASN A 166 -18.85 -5.72 -0.24
C ASN A 166 -19.24 -5.99 1.23
N GLU A 167 -18.75 -5.14 2.14
CA GLU A 167 -18.95 -5.22 3.60
C GLU A 167 -18.29 -6.40 4.32
N GLU A 168 -17.71 -7.35 3.60
CA GLU A 168 -16.97 -8.47 4.17
C GLU A 168 -15.48 -8.16 4.30
N TYR A 169 -14.86 -8.56 5.42
CA TYR A 169 -13.41 -8.42 5.57
C TYR A 169 -12.67 -9.25 4.52
N VAL A 170 -11.74 -8.60 3.82
CA VAL A 170 -10.82 -9.27 2.90
C VAL A 170 -9.82 -10.13 3.67
N PHE A 171 -9.34 -9.63 4.83
CA PHE A 171 -8.35 -10.31 5.66
C PHE A 171 -8.93 -10.66 7.04
N GLY A 172 -8.86 -11.96 7.37
CA GLY A 172 -9.18 -12.53 8.68
C GLY A 172 -10.61 -12.32 9.16
N ARG A 173 -11.40 -13.40 9.24
CA ARG A 173 -12.55 -13.45 10.18
C ARG A 173 -12.10 -13.89 11.59
N ASP A 174 -10.99 -14.63 11.68
CA ASP A 174 -10.33 -15.09 12.91
C ASP A 174 -8.96 -14.42 13.14
N ASP A 175 -8.44 -14.52 14.37
CA ASP A 175 -7.40 -13.71 15.00
C ASP A 175 -5.98 -13.73 14.40
N LYS A 176 -5.74 -14.51 13.34
CA LYS A 176 -4.40 -14.79 12.82
C LYS A 176 -4.10 -14.19 11.44
N GLU A 177 -5.07 -13.67 10.73
CA GLU A 177 -4.90 -13.27 9.32
C GLU A 177 -5.30 -11.81 9.04
N TYR A 178 -5.36 -10.94 10.06
CA TYR A 178 -5.82 -9.56 9.91
C TYR A 178 -4.98 -8.70 8.94
N PHE A 179 -3.73 -9.07 8.69
CA PHE A 179 -2.80 -8.30 7.84
C PHE A 179 -2.46 -9.02 6.53
N GLY A 180 -3.20 -10.08 6.19
CA GLY A 180 -2.89 -10.93 5.05
C GLY A 180 -1.64 -11.78 5.29
N SER A 181 -0.82 -11.96 4.25
CA SER A 181 0.34 -12.85 4.26
C SER A 181 1.65 -12.20 4.75
N GLY A 182 1.59 -10.98 5.29
CA GLY A 182 2.77 -10.14 5.58
C GLY A 182 3.40 -9.45 4.36
N TRP A 183 2.82 -9.65 3.17
CA TRP A 183 3.23 -9.01 1.89
C TRP A 183 2.11 -8.18 1.27
N ASN A 184 0.97 -8.05 1.95
CA ASN A 184 -0.19 -7.30 1.46
C ASN A 184 -0.12 -5.81 1.79
N GLY A 185 0.82 -5.37 2.64
CA GLY A 185 1.06 -3.96 2.92
C GLY A 185 2.49 -3.53 2.58
N LEU A 186 2.62 -2.36 1.96
CA LEU A 186 3.89 -1.70 1.72
C LEU A 186 3.82 -0.24 2.18
N LEU A 187 4.78 0.20 2.98
CA LEU A 187 5.01 1.61 3.26
C LEU A 187 6.22 2.10 2.46
N VAL A 188 6.03 3.17 1.69
CA VAL A 188 7.13 3.82 0.97
C VAL A 188 7.47 5.15 1.62
N VAL A 189 8.74 5.34 1.97
CA VAL A 189 9.22 6.54 2.66
C VAL A 189 10.32 7.26 1.89
N GLN A 190 10.59 8.52 2.26
CA GLN A 190 11.76 9.23 1.80
C GLN A 190 13.05 8.54 2.30
N ASP A 191 14.14 8.65 1.52
CA ASP A 191 15.45 8.14 1.90
C ASP A 191 15.95 8.72 3.24
N LEU A 192 16.33 7.82 4.13
CA LEU A 192 16.84 8.06 5.47
C LEU A 192 18.37 8.08 5.45
N LYS A 193 18.97 8.96 6.25
CA LYS A 193 20.43 9.07 6.41
C LYS A 193 21.01 8.06 7.40
N ARG A 194 20.32 6.95 7.64
CA ARG A 194 20.68 5.92 8.62
C ARG A 194 20.41 4.55 8.02
N GLU A 195 21.08 3.54 8.54
CA GLU A 195 20.76 2.15 8.21
C GLU A 195 19.40 1.78 8.79
N THR A 196 18.64 1.02 8.00
CA THR A 196 17.33 0.45 8.33
C THR A 196 17.31 -1.02 7.94
N ALA A 197 16.32 -1.77 8.44
CA ALA A 197 16.17 -3.18 8.10
C ALA A 197 15.99 -3.37 6.59
N SER A 198 16.75 -4.29 6.01
CA SER A 198 16.59 -4.80 4.65
C SER A 198 15.25 -5.52 4.46
N LEU A 199 14.82 -5.74 3.21
CA LEU A 199 13.58 -6.45 2.93
C LEU A 199 13.60 -7.89 3.48
N GLU A 200 14.77 -8.54 3.47
CA GLU A 200 14.99 -9.86 4.05
C GLU A 200 14.85 -9.86 5.57
N GLU A 201 15.40 -8.85 6.25
CA GLU A 201 15.22 -8.69 7.71
C GLU A 201 13.77 -8.37 8.10
N GLN A 202 13.00 -7.82 7.16
CA GLN A 202 11.57 -7.55 7.31
C GLN A 202 10.69 -8.76 6.95
N ALA A 203 11.23 -9.95 6.62
CA ALA A 203 10.45 -11.09 6.10
C ALA A 203 9.24 -11.47 6.98
N GLU A 204 9.43 -11.48 8.31
CA GLU A 204 8.41 -11.81 9.31
C GLU A 204 7.54 -10.61 9.74
N SER A 205 7.78 -9.42 9.18
CA SER A 205 6.96 -8.24 9.44
C SER A 205 5.66 -8.28 8.64
N GLU A 206 4.58 -7.83 9.28
CA GLU A 206 3.21 -7.83 8.72
C GLU A 206 3.04 -6.89 7.52
N ILE A 207 3.95 -5.92 7.37
CA ILE A 207 4.08 -5.07 6.19
C ILE A 207 5.55 -4.94 5.82
N LYS A 208 5.82 -4.56 4.58
CA LYS A 208 7.16 -4.19 4.12
C LYS A 208 7.31 -2.67 4.10
N ILE A 209 8.53 -2.19 4.26
CA ILE A 209 8.89 -0.78 4.23
C ILE A 209 10.07 -0.61 3.30
N LEU A 210 9.91 0.25 2.30
CA LEU A 210 10.96 0.60 1.35
C LEU A 210 11.20 2.11 1.34
N GLN A 211 12.46 2.49 1.21
CA GLN A 211 12.86 3.85 0.89
C GLN A 211 12.72 4.10 -0.61
N ALA A 212 12.54 5.36 -1.00
CA ALA A 212 12.35 5.77 -2.38
C ALA A 212 13.44 5.22 -3.33
N ALA A 213 14.71 5.27 -2.91
CA ALA A 213 15.83 4.76 -3.67
C ALA A 213 15.84 3.22 -3.79
N GLU A 214 15.19 2.51 -2.87
CA GLU A 214 15.13 1.04 -2.86
C GLU A 214 14.08 0.50 -3.83
N LEU A 215 13.06 1.30 -4.17
CA LEU A 215 12.01 0.92 -5.12
C LEU A 215 12.57 0.47 -6.47
N GLU A 216 13.73 0.98 -6.88
CA GLU A 216 14.32 0.62 -8.16
C GLU A 216 14.68 -0.86 -8.24
N ASN A 217 15.16 -1.43 -7.14
CA ASN A 217 15.74 -2.78 -7.12
C ASN A 217 14.91 -3.78 -6.30
N GLN A 218 14.06 -3.30 -5.39
CA GLN A 218 13.36 -4.15 -4.43
C GLN A 218 11.85 -4.27 -4.72
N LEU A 219 11.25 -3.35 -5.48
CA LEU A 219 9.82 -3.41 -5.78
C LEU A 219 9.44 -4.67 -6.57
N VAL A 220 10.34 -5.15 -7.44
CA VAL A 220 10.15 -6.41 -8.18
C VAL A 220 9.93 -7.58 -7.24
N GLN A 221 10.72 -7.67 -6.15
CA GLN A 221 10.62 -8.76 -5.18
C GLN A 221 9.31 -8.71 -4.39
N VAL A 222 8.80 -7.50 -4.10
CA VAL A 222 7.50 -7.33 -3.45
C VAL A 222 6.37 -7.80 -4.38
N LEU A 223 6.43 -7.42 -5.66
CA LEU A 223 5.40 -7.76 -6.65
C LEU A 223 5.40 -9.26 -7.01
N GLU A 224 6.56 -9.91 -7.14
CA GLU A 224 6.66 -11.35 -7.41
C GLU A 224 6.09 -12.23 -6.28
N ARG A 225 5.87 -11.68 -5.08
CA ARG A 225 5.18 -12.38 -3.99
C ARG A 225 3.65 -12.37 -4.14
N LYS A 226 3.14 -11.63 -5.12
CA LYS A 226 1.71 -11.39 -5.37
C LYS A 226 1.28 -11.76 -6.79
N LEU A 227 2.16 -11.55 -7.76
CA LEU A 227 1.95 -11.81 -9.19
C LEU A 227 2.38 -13.21 -9.59
#